data_AF-A0A7K2CS40-F1
#
_entry.id   AF-A0A7K2CS40-F1
#
_cell.length_a   1.000
_cell.length_b   1.000
_cell.length_c   1.000
_cell.angle_alpha   90.00
_cell.angle_beta   90.00
_cell.angle_gamma   90.00
#
_symmetry.space_group_name_H-M   'P 1'
#
loop_
_entity.id
_entity.type
_entity.pdbx_description
1 polymer ?
#
loop_
_entity_poly.entity_id
_entity_poly.type
_entity_poly.pdbx_seq_one_letter_code
_entity_poly.pdbx_strand_id
1 'polypeptide(L)'
;MFIAIADTITLEDSGNFREFHVAIDGDIAAAVAAFDGRATASERDNHLWIDIAFVQELAGDTADAEWQAQFDGMLAYANSKGWIDETANRVEAHIQPPG
;
A
#
# COMPACT_ATOMS: atom_id res chain seq x y z
N MET A 1 6.03 -5.56 2.57
CA MET A 1 5.04 -5.45 1.52
C MET A 1 5.23 -4.06 1.01
N PHE A 2 6.04 -3.96 -0.02
CA PHE A 2 6.38 -2.66 -0.56
C PHE A 2 5.82 -2.53 -1.98
N ILE A 3 5.33 -1.34 -2.27
CA ILE A 3 4.85 -1.00 -3.60
C ILE A 3 5.90 -0.09 -4.19
N ALA A 4 6.66 -0.57 -5.17
CA ALA A 4 7.64 0.27 -5.87
C ALA A 4 7.02 0.89 -7.12
N ILE A 5 7.35 2.15 -7.37
CA ILE A 5 6.99 2.88 -8.58
C ILE A 5 8.24 3.51 -9.17
N ALA A 6 8.78 2.86 -10.21
CA ALA A 6 9.77 3.45 -11.11
C ALA A 6 9.22 3.66 -12.52
N ASP A 7 8.27 2.82 -12.97
CA ASP A 7 7.54 2.95 -14.26
C ASP A 7 6.26 2.08 -14.30
N THR A 8 6.08 1.16 -13.34
CA THR A 8 4.88 0.32 -13.16
C THR A 8 4.72 0.05 -11.66
N ILE A 9 3.48 0.05 -11.16
CA ILE A 9 3.19 -0.31 -9.77
C ILE A 9 3.32 -1.83 -9.63
N THR A 10 4.27 -2.29 -8.82
CA THR A 10 4.44 -3.72 -8.53
C THR A 10 4.45 -3.97 -7.04
N LEU A 11 3.87 -5.10 -6.64
CA LEU A 11 3.99 -5.61 -5.28
C LEU A 11 5.31 -6.35 -5.14
N GLU A 12 6.24 -5.76 -4.40
CA GLU A 12 7.51 -6.39 -4.09
C GLU A 12 7.55 -6.85 -2.63
N ASP A 13 8.27 -7.96 -2.42
CA ASP A 13 8.33 -8.70 -1.16
C ASP A 13 6.93 -8.88 -0.55
N SER A 14 6.11 -9.58 -1.35
CA SER A 14 4.75 -9.99 -1.01
C SER A 14 4.68 -10.91 0.21
N GLY A 15 5.82 -11.35 0.76
CA GLY A 15 5.92 -12.13 2.00
C GLY A 15 6.24 -11.32 3.27
N ASN A 16 6.67 -10.05 3.15
CA ASN A 16 6.92 -9.19 4.31
C ASN A 16 5.63 -8.45 4.68
N PHE A 17 4.99 -8.79 5.80
CA PHE A 17 3.78 -8.08 6.28
C PHE A 17 4.06 -7.16 7.46
N ARG A 18 5.34 -6.88 7.73
CA ARG A 18 5.79 -6.06 8.87
C ARG A 18 5.95 -4.59 8.49
N GLU A 19 6.14 -4.34 7.20
CA GLU A 19 6.41 -3.02 6.66
C GLU A 19 5.52 -2.80 5.43
N PHE A 20 4.71 -1.75 5.46
CA PHE A 20 3.84 -1.34 4.37
C PHE A 20 4.20 0.07 3.93
N HIS A 21 4.78 0.19 2.73
CA HIS A 21 5.28 1.46 2.21
C HIS A 21 5.25 1.51 0.70
N VAL A 22 5.28 2.74 0.19
CA VAL A 22 5.42 3.05 -1.23
C VAL A 22 6.83 3.58 -1.47
N ALA A 23 7.59 2.93 -2.33
CA ALA A 23 8.89 3.40 -2.79
C ALA A 23 8.69 4.17 -4.10
N ILE A 24 8.87 5.49 -4.08
CA ILE A 24 8.77 6.32 -5.28
C ILE A 24 9.92 7.33 -5.36
N ASP A 25 10.46 7.48 -6.57
CA ASP A 25 11.35 8.59 -6.89
C ASP A 25 10.50 9.80 -7.33
N GLY A 26 10.06 10.61 -6.36
CA GLY A 26 9.18 11.73 -6.64
C GLY A 26 8.46 12.30 -5.41
N ASP A 27 7.56 13.25 -5.64
CA ASP A 27 6.70 13.82 -4.61
C ASP A 27 5.34 13.10 -4.53
N ILE A 28 4.57 13.38 -3.47
CA ILE A 28 3.25 12.78 -3.21
C ILE A 28 2.30 12.92 -4.41
N ALA A 29 2.32 14.04 -5.12
CA ALA A 29 1.44 14.29 -6.26
C ALA A 29 1.75 13.34 -7.43
N ALA A 30 3.05 13.11 -7.71
CA ALA A 30 3.48 12.13 -8.70
C ALA A 30 3.06 10.71 -8.30
N ALA A 31 3.15 10.38 -7.01
CA ALA A 31 2.69 9.10 -6.49
C ALA A 31 1.19 8.92 -6.70
N VAL A 32 0.36 9.85 -6.24
CA VAL A 32 -1.10 9.79 -6.42
C VAL A 32 -1.48 9.63 -7.90
N ALA A 33 -0.80 10.36 -8.79
CA ALA A 33 -1.04 10.24 -10.23
C ALA A 33 -0.70 8.83 -10.77
N ALA A 34 0.36 8.20 -10.28
CA ALA A 34 0.76 6.85 -10.70
C ALA A 34 -0.27 5.77 -10.31
N PHE A 35 -1.00 5.97 -9.20
CA PHE A 35 -2.05 5.04 -8.75
C PHE A 35 -3.39 5.20 -9.50
N ASP A 36 -3.52 6.11 -10.48
CA ASP A 36 -4.71 6.28 -11.33
C ASP A 36 -6.04 6.32 -10.52
N GLY A 37 -6.04 7.03 -9.39
CA GLY A 37 -7.21 7.16 -8.50
C GLY A 37 -7.39 6.03 -7.48
N ARG A 38 -6.56 4.98 -7.50
CA ARG A 38 -6.49 3.92 -6.47
C ARG A 38 -5.71 4.30 -5.22
N ALA A 39 -5.14 5.51 -5.21
CA ALA A 39 -4.56 6.12 -4.03
C ALA A 39 -4.89 7.61 -3.94
N THR A 40 -4.81 8.16 -2.73
CA THR A 40 -4.93 9.59 -2.46
C THR A 40 -3.90 10.01 -1.42
N ALA A 41 -3.54 11.30 -1.41
CA ALA A 41 -2.72 11.85 -0.33
C ALA A 41 -3.44 11.67 1.02
N SER A 42 -2.68 11.24 2.04
CA SER A 42 -3.11 11.33 3.43
C SER A 42 -2.92 12.75 3.95
N GLU A 43 -3.57 13.05 5.07
CA GLU A 43 -3.38 14.29 5.83
C GLU A 43 -1.97 14.38 6.43
N ARG A 44 -1.27 13.26 6.55
CA ARG A 44 0.13 13.20 7.00
C ARG A 44 1.08 13.39 5.83
N ASP A 45 2.10 14.23 6.05
CA ASP A 45 3.22 14.35 5.12
C ASP A 45 3.85 12.99 4.83
N ASN A 46 4.15 12.74 3.55
CA ASN A 46 4.71 11.50 3.03
C ASN A 46 3.86 10.26 3.33
N HIS A 47 2.54 10.37 3.39
CA HIS A 47 1.64 9.22 3.48
C HIS A 47 0.59 9.24 2.38
N LEU A 48 0.19 8.05 1.94
CA LEU A 48 -0.87 7.83 0.95
C LEU A 48 -1.89 6.86 1.53
N TRP A 49 -3.16 7.11 1.24
CA TRP A 49 -4.19 6.11 1.36
C TRP A 49 -4.22 5.28 0.09
N ILE A 50 -4.12 3.97 0.21
CA ILE A 50 -4.12 3.02 -0.92
C ILE A 50 -5.32 2.09 -0.78
N ASP A 51 -6.05 1.86 -1.87
CA ASP A 51 -7.16 0.91 -1.89
C ASP A 51 -6.68 -0.50 -1.53
N ILE A 52 -7.31 -1.12 -0.53
CA ILE A 52 -6.98 -2.48 -0.08
C ILE A 52 -7.23 -3.49 -1.21
N ALA A 53 -8.29 -3.28 -2.00
CA ALA A 53 -8.58 -4.12 -3.17
C ALA A 53 -7.47 -4.06 -4.22
N PHE A 54 -6.88 -2.87 -4.43
CA PHE A 54 -5.80 -2.70 -5.40
C PHE A 54 -4.54 -3.47 -4.99
N VAL A 55 -4.23 -3.50 -3.69
CA VAL A 55 -3.15 -4.33 -3.15
C VAL A 55 -3.36 -5.82 -3.46
N GLN A 56 -4.58 -6.32 -3.29
CA GLN A 56 -4.91 -7.71 -3.59
C GLN A 56 -4.83 -7.99 -5.10
N GLU A 57 -5.25 -7.04 -5.94
CA GLU A 57 -5.09 -7.12 -7.40
C GLU A 57 -3.61 -7.22 -7.80
N LEU A 58 -2.72 -6.46 -7.16
CA LEU A 58 -1.27 -6.53 -7.40
C LEU A 58 -0.64 -7.85 -6.95
N ALA A 59 -1.17 -8.47 -5.89
CA ALA A 59 -0.68 -9.78 -5.43
C ALA A 59 -1.00 -10.89 -6.43
N GLY A 60 -2.09 -10.75 -7.21
CA GLY A 60 -2.46 -11.67 -8.29
C GLY A 60 -2.51 -13.12 -7.82
N ASP A 61 -1.86 -14.02 -8.55
CA ASP A 61 -1.76 -15.46 -8.20
C ASP A 61 -1.04 -15.74 -6.87
N THR A 62 -0.35 -14.75 -6.29
CA THR A 62 0.32 -14.87 -4.98
C THR A 62 -0.66 -14.72 -3.82
N ALA A 63 -1.87 -14.22 -4.06
CA ALA A 63 -2.91 -14.06 -3.04
C ALA A 63 -3.60 -15.38 -2.67
N ASP A 64 -2.81 -16.39 -2.30
CA ASP A 64 -3.34 -17.63 -1.76
C ASP A 64 -3.90 -17.43 -0.34
N ALA A 65 -4.45 -18.50 0.26
CA ALA A 65 -5.06 -18.43 1.57
C ALA A 65 -4.08 -18.03 2.68
N GLU A 66 -2.79 -18.36 2.54
CA GLU A 66 -1.76 -17.99 3.52
C GLU A 66 -1.40 -16.51 3.39
N TRP A 67 -1.23 -16.04 2.15
CA TRP A 67 -1.01 -14.63 1.86
C TRP A 67 -2.16 -13.75 2.37
N GLN A 68 -3.40 -14.16 2.11
CA GLN A 68 -4.58 -13.42 2.56
C GLN A 68 -4.64 -13.34 4.10
N ALA A 69 -4.34 -14.43 4.80
CA ALA A 69 -4.32 -14.43 6.26
C ALA A 69 -3.24 -13.50 6.85
N GLN A 70 -2.06 -13.44 6.22
CA GLN A 70 -0.99 -12.53 6.63
C GLN A 70 -1.34 -11.06 6.31
N PHE A 71 -1.96 -10.82 5.16
CA PHE A 71 -2.45 -9.51 4.76
C PHE A 71 -3.55 -9.01 5.71
N ASP A 72 -4.52 -9.86 6.06
CA ASP A 72 -5.53 -9.55 7.07
C ASP A 72 -4.91 -9.24 8.44
N GLY A 73 -3.84 -9.95 8.82
CA GLY A 73 -3.06 -9.67 10.02
C GLY A 73 -2.40 -8.28 9.99
N MET A 74 -1.84 -7.89 8.83
CA MET A 74 -1.28 -6.55 8.61
C MET A 74 -2.38 -5.48 8.71
N LEU A 75 -3.52 -5.69 8.06
CA LEU A 75 -4.66 -4.77 8.12
C LEU A 75 -5.19 -4.62 9.54
N ALA A 76 -5.28 -5.71 10.31
CA ALA A 76 -5.67 -5.67 11.72
C ALA A 76 -4.69 -4.84 12.57
N TYR A 77 -3.39 -4.98 12.31
CA TYR A 77 -2.37 -4.15 12.96
C TYR A 77 -2.51 -2.68 12.57
N ALA A 78 -2.64 -2.38 11.27
CA ALA A 78 -2.87 -1.03 10.76
C ALA A 78 -4.14 -0.40 11.38
N ASN A 79 -5.22 -1.17 11.47
CA ASN A 79 -6.46 -0.72 12.11
C ASN A 79 -6.24 -0.37 13.59
N SER A 80 -5.46 -1.18 14.33
CA SER A 80 -5.11 -0.90 15.72
C SER A 80 -4.33 0.42 15.92
N LYS A 81 -3.73 0.93 14.85
CA LYS A 81 -3.00 2.22 14.81
C LYS A 81 -3.82 3.37 14.23
N GLY A 82 -5.02 3.11 13.73
CA GLY A 82 -5.85 4.08 13.02
C GLY A 82 -5.38 4.37 11.59
N TRP A 83 -4.67 3.42 10.97
CA TRP A 83 -4.16 3.51 9.59
C TRP A 83 -5.06 2.85 8.56
N ILE A 84 -6.33 2.64 8.90
CA ILE A 84 -7.35 2.07 8.03
C ILE A 84 -8.50 3.06 7.96
N ASP A 85 -8.89 3.40 6.73
CA ASP A 85 -10.16 4.06 6.45
C ASP A 85 -11.17 2.98 6.06
N GLU A 86 -12.03 2.62 7.01
CA GLU A 86 -13.08 1.61 6.80
C GLU A 86 -14.16 2.08 5.82
N THR A 87 -14.34 3.40 5.65
CA THR A 87 -15.36 3.97 4.75
C THR A 87 -14.90 3.90 3.30
N ALA A 88 -13.64 4.23 3.05
CA ALA A 88 -13.02 4.20 1.74
C ALA A 88 -12.39 2.83 1.41
N ASN A 89 -12.31 1.91 2.39
CA ASN A 89 -11.59 0.64 2.30
C ASN A 89 -10.12 0.81 1.90
N ARG A 90 -9.43 1.71 2.61
CA ARG A 90 -8.03 2.11 2.33
C ARG A 90 -7.12 1.87 3.50
N VAL A 91 -5.85 1.63 3.21
CA VAL A 91 -4.77 1.54 4.18
C VAL A 91 -3.76 2.66 3.97
N GLU A 92 -3.29 3.26 5.05
CA GLU A 92 -2.26 4.29 5.01
C GLU A 92 -0.87 3.65 4.82
N ALA A 93 -0.17 4.05 3.77
CA ALA A 93 1.21 3.69 3.50
C ALA A 93 2.09 4.92 3.65
N HIS A 94 3.27 4.76 4.25
CA HIS A 94 4.29 5.81 4.18
C HIS A 94 5.02 5.75 2.84
N ILE A 95 5.41 6.91 2.33
CA ILE A 95 6.24 7.06 1.15
C ILE A 95 7.69 7.15 1.61
N GLN A 96 8.58 6.43 0.93
CA GLN A 96 10.01 6.59 1.05
C GLN A 96 10.70 6.61 -0.32
N PRO A 97 11.86 7.25 -0.45
CA PRO A 97 12.67 7.12 -1.66
C PRO A 97 13.13 5.66 -1.85
N PRO A 98 13.27 5.19 -3.10
CA PRO A 98 13.85 3.88 -3.37
C PRO A 98 15.30 3.81 -2.84
N GLY A 99 15.61 2.71 -2.15
CA GLY A 99 16.95 2.44 -1.57
C GLY A 99 17.94 1.85 -2.55
#